data_AF-A0A947A1W4-F1
#
_entry.id   AF-A0A947A1W4-F1
#
_cell.length_a   1.000
_cell.length_b   1.000
_cell.length_c   1.000
_cell.angle_alpha   90.00
_cell.angle_beta   90.00
_cell.angle_gamma   90.00
#
_symmetry.space_group_name_H-M   'P 1'
#
loop_
_entity.id
_entity.type
_entity.pdbx_description
1 polymer ?
#
loop_
_entity_poly.entity_id
_entity_poly.type
_entity_poly.pdbx_seq_one_letter_code
_entity_poly.pdbx_strand_id
1 'polypeptide(L)'
;MAPQKATKNKLDELSKWWKQETRKIILPGLNGLSFYNLWIIYWGGIMRGTFSTRASSIAFSFFMAIFPFLLFILNLIPYLTFIDDFQLEFLVFMDNLLPPETSDFFGNIFEDIANTPRGGLLSVAFFLSIFLMTNGVNAIFTGFEYSYHTKANRSIPRQYAVAVGVSLILALLLLISVVGAVYMAYAIDDLSDLGIVNEEGFGADLIQY
;
A
#
# COMPACT_ATOMS: atom_id res chain seq x y z
N MET A 1 -0.13 -4.98 -47.00
CA MET A 1 -1.08 -5.87 -46.29
C MET A 1 -0.47 -7.28 -46.17
N ALA A 2 0.27 -7.60 -45.10
CA ALA A 2 0.83 -8.95 -44.88
C ALA A 2 1.23 -9.36 -43.42
N PRO A 3 1.29 -8.51 -42.37
CA PRO A 3 1.79 -8.97 -41.07
C PRO A 3 0.74 -9.57 -40.12
N GLN A 4 -0.57 -9.30 -40.30
CA GLN A 4 -1.61 -9.76 -39.35
C GLN A 4 -1.97 -11.25 -39.46
N LYS A 5 -1.68 -11.92 -40.59
CA LYS A 5 -2.01 -13.35 -40.76
C LYS A 5 -1.00 -14.29 -40.08
N ALA A 6 0.28 -13.91 -40.03
CA ALA A 6 1.33 -14.73 -39.44
C ALA A 6 1.26 -14.76 -37.90
N THR A 7 0.87 -13.65 -37.27
CA THR A 7 0.70 -13.56 -35.80
C THR A 7 -0.50 -14.34 -35.30
N LYS A 8 -1.63 -14.32 -36.02
CA LYS A 8 -2.81 -15.15 -35.70
C LYS A 8 -2.48 -16.65 -35.66
N ASN A 9 -1.70 -17.14 -36.64
CA ASN A 9 -1.38 -18.55 -36.74
C ASN A 9 -0.48 -19.03 -35.57
N LYS A 10 0.48 -18.20 -35.15
CA LYS A 10 1.32 -18.49 -33.97
C LYS A 10 0.55 -18.50 -32.65
N LEU A 11 -0.43 -17.59 -32.49
CA LEU A 11 -1.29 -17.55 -31.31
C LEU A 11 -2.19 -18.80 -31.21
N ASP A 12 -2.71 -19.27 -32.35
CA ASP A 12 -3.53 -20.48 -32.41
C ASP A 12 -2.72 -21.75 -32.12
N GLU A 13 -1.49 -21.84 -32.63
CA GLU A 13 -0.57 -22.94 -32.30
C GLU A 13 -0.19 -22.94 -30.81
N LEU A 14 0.15 -21.78 -30.26
CA LEU A 14 0.49 -21.62 -28.84
C LEU A 14 -0.69 -22.02 -27.93
N SER A 15 -1.91 -21.60 -28.29
CA SER A 15 -3.15 -21.96 -27.56
C SER A 15 -3.41 -23.47 -27.58
N LYS A 16 -3.23 -24.12 -28.74
CA LYS A 16 -3.38 -25.58 -28.88
C LYS A 16 -2.33 -26.33 -28.07
N TRP A 17 -1.07 -25.91 -28.17
CA TRP A 17 0.04 -26.48 -27.39
C TRP A 17 -0.22 -26.35 -25.89
N TRP A 18 -0.57 -25.14 -25.42
CA TRP A 18 -0.90 -24.87 -24.02
C TRP A 18 -2.02 -25.76 -23.52
N LYS A 19 -3.12 -25.85 -24.27
CA LYS A 19 -4.28 -26.68 -23.93
C LYS A 19 -3.91 -28.16 -23.83
N GLN A 20 -3.04 -28.65 -24.70
CA GLN A 20 -2.64 -30.06 -24.69
C GLN A 20 -1.74 -30.38 -23.50
N GLU A 21 -0.81 -29.49 -23.16
CA GLU A 21 0.13 -29.72 -22.06
C GLU A 21 -0.54 -29.59 -20.69
N THR A 22 -1.35 -28.55 -20.50
CA THR A 22 -2.06 -28.28 -19.24
C THR A 22 -3.23 -29.22 -18.96
N ARG A 23 -3.68 -30.00 -19.95
CA ARG A 23 -4.69 -31.07 -19.75
C ARG A 23 -4.10 -32.36 -19.20
N LYS A 24 -2.81 -32.62 -19.42
CA LYS A 24 -2.13 -33.82 -18.91
C LYS A 24 -1.88 -33.75 -17.41
N ILE A 25 -1.79 -32.52 -16.87
CA ILE A 25 -1.57 -32.27 -15.45
C ILE A 25 -2.91 -32.38 -14.71
N ILE A 26 -3.15 -33.54 -14.10
CA ILE A 26 -4.30 -33.77 -13.21
C ILE A 26 -3.89 -33.40 -11.79
N LEU A 27 -4.65 -32.50 -11.16
CA LEU A 27 -4.32 -32.02 -9.82
C LEU A 27 -4.83 -33.00 -8.77
N PRO A 28 -3.96 -33.49 -7.85
CA PRO A 28 -4.38 -34.38 -6.77
C PRO A 28 -5.34 -33.64 -5.82
N GLY A 29 -6.41 -34.30 -5.39
CA GLY A 29 -7.39 -33.74 -4.45
C GLY A 29 -8.53 -32.91 -5.05
N LEU A 30 -8.54 -32.67 -6.37
CA LEU A 30 -9.59 -31.88 -7.06
C LEU A 30 -10.51 -32.74 -7.94
N ASN A 31 -10.89 -33.94 -7.50
CA ASN A 31 -11.83 -34.85 -8.21
C ASN A 31 -11.53 -35.04 -9.71
N GLY A 32 -10.25 -35.11 -10.10
CA GLY A 32 -9.85 -35.32 -11.49
C GLY A 32 -9.87 -34.08 -12.38
N LEU A 33 -9.96 -32.87 -11.81
CA LEU A 33 -9.79 -31.62 -12.57
C LEU A 33 -8.36 -31.48 -13.10
N SER A 34 -8.24 -31.27 -14.42
CA SER A 34 -6.97 -30.89 -15.04
C SER A 34 -6.64 -29.42 -14.78
N PHE A 35 -5.35 -29.06 -14.81
CA PHE A 35 -4.91 -27.66 -14.65
C PHE A 35 -5.61 -26.72 -15.65
N TYR A 36 -5.78 -27.17 -16.90
CA TYR A 36 -6.56 -26.43 -17.91
C TYR A 36 -7.99 -26.10 -17.47
N ASN A 37 -8.69 -27.07 -16.87
CA ASN A 37 -10.08 -26.89 -16.44
C ASN A 37 -10.13 -25.92 -15.25
N LEU A 38 -9.20 -26.05 -14.30
CA LEU A 38 -9.08 -25.11 -13.18
C LEU A 38 -8.81 -23.69 -13.69
N TRP A 39 -7.90 -23.52 -14.65
CA TRP A 39 -7.57 -22.23 -15.24
C TRP A 39 -8.79 -21.55 -15.87
N ILE A 40 -9.58 -22.29 -16.65
CA ILE A 40 -10.80 -21.76 -17.27
C ILE A 40 -11.86 -21.41 -16.22
N ILE A 41 -12.08 -22.28 -15.23
CA ILE A 41 -13.08 -22.05 -14.19
C ILE A 41 -12.67 -20.85 -13.32
N TYR A 42 -11.40 -20.74 -12.95
CA TYR A 42 -10.86 -19.65 -12.15
C TYR A 42 -10.95 -18.31 -12.88
N TRP A 43 -10.38 -18.22 -14.09
CA TRP A 43 -10.39 -16.98 -14.86
C TRP A 43 -11.80 -16.60 -15.33
N GLY A 44 -12.60 -17.59 -15.72
CA GLY A 44 -14.01 -17.42 -16.04
C GLY A 44 -14.81 -16.91 -14.84
N GLY A 45 -14.54 -17.42 -13.63
CA GLY A 45 -15.14 -16.97 -12.38
C GLY A 45 -14.74 -15.54 -12.00
N ILE A 46 -13.49 -15.15 -12.23
CA ILE A 46 -13.02 -13.76 -12.01
C ILE A 46 -13.69 -12.80 -12.98
N MET A 47 -13.70 -13.14 -14.28
CA MET A 47 -14.23 -12.26 -15.34
C MET A 47 -15.75 -12.16 -15.34
N ARG A 48 -16.46 -13.26 -15.05
CA ARG A 48 -17.93 -13.29 -15.05
C ARG A 48 -18.53 -13.05 -13.66
N GLY A 49 -17.72 -13.13 -12.62
CA GLY A 49 -18.13 -12.91 -11.24
C GLY A 49 -18.04 -11.44 -10.82
N THR A 50 -18.58 -11.15 -9.65
CA THR A 50 -18.49 -9.83 -9.00
C THR A 50 -17.15 -9.58 -8.31
N PHE A 51 -16.17 -10.47 -8.51
CA PHE A 51 -14.86 -10.41 -7.86
C PHE A 51 -14.14 -9.09 -8.15
N SER A 52 -14.09 -8.68 -9.42
CA SER A 52 -13.47 -7.41 -9.84
C SER A 52 -14.14 -6.21 -9.14
N THR A 53 -15.48 -6.14 -9.13
CA THR A 53 -16.20 -5.06 -8.45
C THR A 53 -15.94 -5.03 -6.95
N ARG A 54 -15.90 -6.19 -6.28
CA ARG A 54 -15.58 -6.28 -4.85
C ARG A 54 -14.15 -5.84 -4.57
N ALA A 55 -13.18 -6.33 -5.34
CA ALA A 55 -11.77 -5.93 -5.23
C ALA A 55 -11.60 -4.42 -5.46
N SER A 56 -12.26 -3.86 -6.48
CA SER A 56 -12.24 -2.42 -6.75
C SER A 56 -12.86 -1.60 -5.62
N SER A 57 -13.98 -2.06 -5.03
CA SER A 57 -14.58 -1.37 -3.88
C SER A 57 -13.67 -1.37 -2.65
N ILE A 58 -12.97 -2.48 -2.39
CA ILE A 58 -11.97 -2.58 -1.32
C ILE A 58 -10.82 -1.60 -1.59
N ALA A 59 -10.23 -1.65 -2.79
CA ALA A 59 -9.12 -0.79 -3.17
C ALA A 59 -9.50 0.70 -3.09
N PHE A 60 -10.72 1.05 -3.54
CA PHE A 60 -11.24 2.41 -3.44
C PHE A 60 -11.36 2.89 -1.98
N SER A 61 -11.88 2.05 -1.07
CA SER A 61 -11.95 2.41 0.34
C SER A 61 -10.58 2.65 0.97
N PHE A 62 -9.58 1.81 0.67
CA PHE A 62 -8.20 2.03 1.13
C PHE A 62 -7.59 3.30 0.52
N PHE A 63 -7.76 3.51 -0.79
CA PHE A 63 -7.27 4.71 -1.46
C PHE A 63 -7.86 5.98 -0.87
N MET A 64 -9.17 6.00 -0.60
CA MET A 64 -9.84 7.11 0.05
C MET A 64 -9.34 7.35 1.48
N ALA A 65 -8.92 6.31 2.20
CA ALA A 65 -8.35 6.43 3.55
C ALA A 65 -6.94 7.07 3.57
N ILE A 66 -6.18 7.00 2.46
CA ILE A 66 -4.85 7.58 2.36
C ILE A 66 -4.89 9.10 2.54
N PHE A 67 -5.83 9.81 1.94
CA PHE A 67 -5.84 11.28 2.01
C PHE A 67 -6.06 11.81 3.43
N PRO A 68 -7.10 11.38 4.19
CA PRO A 68 -7.25 11.78 5.59
C PRO A 68 -6.10 11.28 6.46
N PHE A 69 -5.50 10.13 6.15
CA PHE A 69 -4.32 9.66 6.87
C PHE A 69 -3.11 10.58 6.64
N LEU A 70 -2.84 10.98 5.40
CA LEU A 70 -1.78 11.94 5.09
C LEU A 70 -2.01 13.29 5.78
N LEU A 71 -3.25 13.79 5.77
CA LEU A 71 -3.59 14.99 6.53
C LEU A 71 -3.34 14.81 8.03
N PHE A 72 -3.68 13.64 8.59
CA PHE A 72 -3.35 13.33 9.98
C PHE A 72 -1.84 13.40 10.23
N ILE A 73 -1.01 12.80 9.36
CA ILE A 73 0.46 12.86 9.49
C ILE A 73 0.99 14.29 9.39
N LEU A 74 0.55 15.08 8.40
CA LEU A 74 1.00 16.46 8.25
C LEU A 74 0.63 17.32 9.45
N ASN A 75 -0.57 17.14 10.00
CA ASN A 75 -1.00 17.88 11.19
C ASN A 75 -0.36 17.36 12.49
N LEU A 76 0.32 16.21 12.45
CA LEU A 76 1.06 15.67 13.59
C LEU A 76 2.43 16.34 13.73
N ILE A 77 3.00 16.85 12.64
CA ILE A 77 4.35 17.45 12.58
C ILE A 77 4.60 18.51 13.67
N PRO A 78 3.73 19.52 13.90
CA PRO A 78 3.95 20.53 14.96
C PRO A 78 3.98 19.97 16.38
N TYR A 79 3.46 18.76 16.59
CA TYR A 79 3.42 18.09 17.88
C TYR A 79 4.67 17.24 18.16
N LEU A 80 5.56 17.08 17.18
CA LEU A 80 6.82 16.35 17.32
C LEU A 80 7.88 17.25 17.95
N THR A 81 7.70 17.61 19.22
CA THR A 81 8.61 18.50 19.97
C THR A 81 9.65 17.76 20.79
N PHE A 82 9.68 16.43 20.70
CA PHE A 82 10.60 15.55 21.44
C PHE A 82 11.89 15.23 20.69
N ILE A 83 11.98 15.65 19.42
CA ILE A 83 13.18 15.61 18.59
C ILE A 83 13.63 17.06 18.47
N ASP A 84 14.89 17.32 18.80
CA ASP A 84 15.47 18.66 18.70
C ASP A 84 15.50 19.11 17.23
N ASP A 85 15.15 20.37 16.96
CA ASP A 85 15.16 20.99 15.63
C ASP A 85 14.37 20.27 14.50
N PHE A 86 13.50 19.32 14.85
CA PHE A 86 12.72 18.52 13.88
C PHE A 86 11.97 19.36 12.84
N GLN A 87 11.37 20.48 13.25
CA GLN A 87 10.64 21.35 12.33
C GLN A 87 11.58 21.98 11.30
N LEU A 88 12.78 22.39 11.71
CA LEU A 88 13.77 22.98 10.82
C LEU A 88 14.32 21.95 9.84
N GLU A 89 14.66 20.77 10.34
CA GLU A 89 15.15 19.66 9.51
C GLU A 89 14.10 19.18 8.51
N PHE A 90 12.81 19.13 8.92
CA PHE A 90 11.71 18.89 8.01
C PHE A 90 11.65 19.91 6.86
N LEU A 91 11.84 21.21 7.17
CA LEU A 91 11.85 22.26 6.15
C LEU A 91 13.03 22.11 5.19
N VAL A 92 14.23 21.83 5.70
CA VAL A 92 15.42 21.57 4.87
C VAL A 92 15.21 20.34 3.98
N PHE A 93 14.62 19.27 4.53
CA PHE A 93 14.31 18.07 3.77
C PHE A 93 13.29 18.36 2.65
N MET A 94 12.24 19.13 2.93
CA MET A 94 11.26 19.53 1.92
C MET A 94 11.87 20.43 0.84
N ASP A 95 12.74 21.37 1.20
CA ASP A 95 13.45 22.25 0.28
C ASP A 95 14.33 21.44 -0.69
N ASN A 96 15.09 20.48 -0.17
CA ASN A 96 15.96 19.59 -0.97
C ASN A 96 15.19 18.67 -1.94
N LEU A 97 13.91 18.37 -1.66
CA LEU A 97 13.07 17.57 -2.56
C LEU A 97 12.50 18.37 -3.73
N LEU A 98 12.49 19.70 -3.63
CA LEU A 98 11.88 20.58 -4.62
C LEU A 98 12.93 21.17 -5.57
N PRO A 99 12.60 21.33 -6.86
CA PRO A 99 13.36 22.21 -7.73
C PRO A 99 13.37 23.65 -7.16
N PRO A 100 14.48 24.41 -7.31
CA PRO A 100 14.64 25.75 -6.73
C PRO A 100 13.45 26.67 -7.00
N GLU A 101 12.89 26.62 -8.21
CA GLU A 101 11.86 27.57 -8.65
C GLU A 101 10.48 27.29 -8.04
N THR A 102 10.34 26.13 -7.38
CA THR A 102 9.12 25.74 -6.67
C THR A 102 9.23 25.92 -5.16
N SER A 103 10.45 26.08 -4.63
CA SER A 103 10.66 26.22 -3.19
C SER A 103 10.01 27.49 -2.65
N ASP A 104 10.15 28.63 -3.34
CA ASP A 104 9.52 29.89 -2.93
C ASP A 104 7.99 29.79 -2.78
N PHE A 105 7.34 28.97 -3.61
CA PHE A 105 5.89 28.77 -3.57
C PHE A 105 5.46 27.87 -2.40
N PHE A 106 6.18 26.77 -2.17
CA PHE A 106 5.81 25.77 -1.16
C PHE A 106 6.42 26.03 0.22
N GLY A 107 7.49 26.82 0.33
CA GLY A 107 8.20 27.08 1.59
C GLY A 107 7.28 27.61 2.68
N ASN A 108 6.47 28.63 2.37
CA ASN A 108 5.47 29.17 3.31
C ASN A 108 4.42 28.13 3.72
N ILE A 109 4.08 27.18 2.84
CA ILE A 109 3.11 26.12 3.14
C ILE A 109 3.74 25.11 4.11
N PHE A 110 4.99 24.71 3.87
CA PHE A 110 5.68 23.79 4.76
C PHE A 110 6.00 24.42 6.11
N GLU A 111 6.38 25.70 6.15
CA GLU A 111 6.62 26.44 7.39
C GLU A 111 5.35 26.49 8.25
N ASP A 112 4.20 26.77 7.62
CA ASP A 112 2.91 26.74 8.29
C ASP A 112 2.52 25.31 8.75
N ILE A 113 2.79 24.28 7.94
CA ILE A 113 2.58 22.88 8.36
C ILE A 113 3.47 22.52 9.55
N ALA A 114 4.71 22.99 9.60
CA ALA A 114 5.68 22.66 10.63
C ALA A 114 5.38 23.39 11.96
N ASN A 115 4.94 24.65 11.88
CA ASN A 115 4.86 25.54 13.03
C ASN A 115 3.43 25.84 13.51
N THR A 116 2.38 25.40 12.80
CA THR A 116 0.98 25.69 13.18
C THR A 116 0.24 24.44 13.67
N PRO A 117 0.06 24.25 14.99
CA PRO A 117 -0.71 23.12 15.54
C PRO A 117 -2.21 23.26 15.24
N ARG A 118 -2.78 22.27 14.54
CA ARG A 118 -4.20 22.25 14.15
C ARG A 118 -4.92 21.04 14.75
N GLY A 119 -5.12 21.04 16.06
CA GLY A 119 -5.70 19.89 16.78
C GLY A 119 -7.10 19.48 16.29
N GLY A 120 -7.92 20.44 15.85
CA GLY A 120 -9.23 20.14 15.26
C GLY A 120 -9.11 19.36 13.95
N LEU A 121 -8.20 19.78 13.07
CA LEU A 121 -7.97 19.09 11.79
C LEU A 121 -7.30 17.73 12.01
N LEU A 122 -6.32 17.65 12.93
CA LEU A 122 -5.64 16.42 13.31
C LEU A 122 -6.65 15.34 13.74
N SER A 123 -7.56 15.67 14.65
CA SER A 123 -8.55 14.72 15.18
C SER A 123 -9.57 14.30 14.12
N VAL A 124 -10.09 15.25 13.33
CA VAL A 124 -11.03 14.95 12.23
C VAL A 124 -10.37 14.04 11.20
N ALA A 125 -9.16 14.35 10.77
CA ALA A 125 -8.40 13.55 9.81
C ALA A 125 -8.13 12.14 10.35
N PHE A 126 -7.75 12.01 11.63
CA PHE A 126 -7.55 10.73 12.29
C PHE A 126 -8.82 9.87 12.27
N PHE A 127 -9.94 10.36 12.80
CA PHE A 127 -11.18 9.59 12.86
C PHE A 127 -11.74 9.26 11.47
N LEU A 128 -11.63 10.20 10.51
CA LEU A 128 -12.06 9.97 9.14
C LEU A 128 -11.22 8.88 8.46
N SER A 129 -9.89 8.88 8.68
CA SER A 129 -9.00 7.84 8.15
C SER A 129 -9.36 6.46 8.70
N ILE A 130 -9.59 6.34 10.02
CA ILE A 130 -10.00 5.09 10.66
C ILE A 130 -11.36 4.64 10.16
N PHE A 131 -12.31 5.55 9.99
CA PHE A 131 -13.63 5.23 9.47
C PHE A 131 -13.56 4.66 8.05
N LEU A 132 -12.84 5.33 7.13
CA LEU A 132 -12.68 4.87 5.75
C LEU A 132 -11.91 3.55 5.67
N MET A 133 -10.85 3.39 6.46
CA MET A 133 -10.09 2.15 6.53
C MET A 133 -10.94 1.00 7.10
N THR A 134 -11.76 1.28 8.11
CA THR A 134 -12.71 0.30 8.67
C THR A 134 -13.67 -0.20 7.61
N ASN A 135 -14.17 0.68 6.75
CA ASN A 135 -15.03 0.27 5.65
C ASN A 135 -14.30 -0.65 4.65
N GLY A 136 -13.04 -0.33 4.32
CA GLY A 136 -12.20 -1.18 3.47
C GLY A 136 -11.93 -2.56 4.07
N VAL A 137 -11.53 -2.62 5.35
CA VAL A 137 -11.30 -3.87 6.08
C VAL A 137 -12.60 -4.68 6.21
N ASN A 138 -13.72 -4.03 6.52
CA ASN A 138 -15.00 -4.70 6.62
C ASN A 138 -15.46 -5.29 5.27
N ALA A 139 -15.15 -4.61 4.16
CA ALA A 139 -15.40 -5.12 2.81
C ALA A 139 -14.54 -6.36 2.48
N ILE A 140 -13.29 -6.41 2.96
CA ILE A 140 -12.45 -7.62 2.88
C ILE A 140 -13.11 -8.79 3.62
N PHE A 141 -13.50 -8.59 4.88
CA PHE A 141 -14.13 -9.65 5.68
C PHE A 141 -15.40 -10.17 5.01
N THR A 142 -16.26 -9.24 4.60
CA THR A 142 -17.48 -9.56 3.85
C THR A 142 -17.16 -10.30 2.54
N GLY A 143 -16.11 -9.89 1.83
CA GLY A 143 -15.67 -10.52 0.58
C GLY A 143 -15.26 -11.99 0.74
N PHE A 144 -14.70 -12.36 1.90
CA PHE A 144 -14.28 -13.73 2.22
C PHE A 144 -15.35 -14.56 2.93
N GLU A 145 -16.27 -13.94 3.68
CA GLU A 145 -17.31 -14.65 4.44
C GLU A 145 -18.40 -15.27 3.52
N TYR A 146 -18.59 -14.74 2.31
CA TYR A 146 -19.45 -15.34 1.28
C TYR A 146 -18.77 -16.50 0.54
N SER A 147 -18.48 -17.60 1.25
CA SER A 147 -18.22 -18.90 0.61
C SER A 147 -19.49 -19.76 0.64
N TYR A 148 -19.72 -20.52 -0.44
CA TYR A 148 -20.96 -21.26 -0.71
C TYR A 148 -21.36 -22.30 0.38
N HIS A 149 -20.50 -22.55 1.39
CA HIS A 149 -20.64 -23.67 2.32
C HIS A 149 -20.55 -23.33 3.83
N THR A 150 -20.66 -22.07 4.26
CA THR A 150 -20.59 -21.74 5.71
C THR A 150 -21.76 -20.90 6.21
N LYS A 151 -22.49 -21.45 7.21
CA LYS A 151 -23.68 -20.84 7.87
C LYS A 151 -23.37 -20.19 9.22
N ALA A 152 -22.17 -19.66 9.44
CA ALA A 152 -21.82 -19.00 10.70
C ALA A 152 -21.42 -17.55 10.41
N ASN A 153 -22.42 -16.69 10.25
CA ASN A 153 -22.21 -15.27 10.01
C ASN A 153 -21.98 -14.59 11.37
N ARG A 154 -20.84 -13.95 11.57
CA ARG A 154 -20.70 -13.04 12.72
C ARG A 154 -21.79 -11.97 12.61
N SER A 155 -22.34 -11.51 13.73
CA SER A 155 -23.29 -10.40 13.66
C SER A 155 -22.59 -9.17 13.09
N ILE A 156 -23.27 -8.43 12.20
CA ILE A 156 -22.77 -7.20 11.56
C ILE A 156 -22.02 -6.27 12.55
N PRO A 157 -22.54 -5.95 13.75
CA PRO A 157 -21.81 -5.09 14.68
C PRO A 157 -20.52 -5.71 15.23
N ARG A 158 -20.49 -7.04 15.46
CA ARG A 158 -19.26 -7.72 15.92
C ARG A 158 -18.20 -7.74 14.83
N GLN A 159 -18.59 -7.97 13.58
CA GLN A 159 -17.66 -7.91 12.44
C GLN A 159 -17.09 -6.50 12.27
N TYR A 160 -17.94 -5.48 12.33
CA TYR A 160 -17.51 -4.09 12.20
C TYR A 160 -16.58 -3.67 13.36
N ALA A 161 -16.86 -4.09 14.59
CA ALA A 161 -15.95 -3.85 15.73
C ALA A 161 -14.58 -4.49 15.53
N VAL A 162 -14.52 -5.72 14.99
CA VAL A 162 -13.25 -6.35 14.62
C VAL A 162 -12.55 -5.59 13.49
N ALA A 163 -13.31 -5.08 12.50
CA ALA A 163 -12.76 -4.28 11.42
C ALA A 163 -12.16 -2.95 11.92
N VAL A 164 -12.77 -2.30 12.91
CA VAL A 164 -12.21 -1.13 13.59
C VAL A 164 -10.89 -1.49 14.26
N GLY A 165 -10.85 -2.60 15.01
CA GLY A 165 -9.63 -3.07 15.68
C GLY A 165 -8.49 -3.35 14.71
N VAL A 166 -8.77 -4.03 13.59
CA VAL A 166 -7.78 -4.27 12.54
C VAL A 166 -7.35 -2.96 11.87
N SER A 167 -8.27 -2.02 11.64
CA SER A 167 -7.93 -0.71 11.08
C SER A 167 -7.02 0.09 12.00
N LEU A 168 -7.24 0.06 13.32
CA LEU A 168 -6.34 0.70 14.27
C LEU A 168 -4.95 0.05 14.25
N ILE A 169 -4.86 -1.27 14.17
CA ILE A 169 -3.57 -1.98 14.04
C ILE A 169 -2.86 -1.56 12.76
N LEU A 170 -3.56 -1.52 11.62
CA LEU A 170 -3.00 -1.08 10.34
C LEU A 170 -2.55 0.38 10.38
N ALA A 171 -3.34 1.27 10.99
CA ALA A 171 -2.98 2.67 11.17
C ALA A 171 -1.70 2.82 12.01
N LEU A 172 -1.60 2.09 13.12
CA LEU A 172 -0.42 2.09 13.98
C LEU A 172 0.81 1.50 13.29
N LEU A 173 0.67 0.39 12.56
CA LEU A 173 1.76 -0.20 11.78
C LEU A 173 2.27 0.78 10.71
N LEU A 174 1.37 1.50 10.05
CA LEU A 174 1.73 2.48 9.05
C LEU A 174 2.40 3.71 9.69
N LEU A 175 1.88 4.19 10.83
CA LEU A 175 2.52 5.25 11.62
C LEU A 175 3.94 4.86 12.03
N ILE A 176 4.13 3.66 12.59
CA ILE A 176 5.44 3.13 12.98
C ILE A 176 6.36 3.02 11.76
N SER A 177 5.83 2.60 10.61
CA SER A 177 6.62 2.54 9.36
C SER A 177 7.09 3.92 8.91
N VAL A 178 6.24 4.94 8.98
CA VAL A 178 6.60 6.32 8.64
C VAL A 178 7.65 6.86 9.61
N VAL A 179 7.42 6.72 10.92
CA VAL A 179 8.38 7.15 11.94
C VAL A 179 9.72 6.42 11.80
N GLY A 180 9.69 5.11 11.57
CA GLY A 180 10.89 4.29 11.36
C GLY A 180 11.65 4.69 10.09
N ALA A 181 10.95 5.02 9.00
CA ALA A 181 11.58 5.51 7.78
C ALA A 181 12.27 6.87 8.00
N VAL A 182 11.64 7.79 8.73
CA VAL A 182 12.23 9.08 9.10
C VAL A 182 13.45 8.88 10.00
N TYR A 183 13.33 8.09 11.07
CA TYR A 183 14.45 7.79 11.96
C TYR A 183 15.63 7.16 11.22
N MET A 184 15.37 6.26 10.27
CA MET A 184 16.42 5.65 9.44
C MET A 184 17.15 6.69 8.58
N ALA A 185 16.44 7.70 8.06
CA ALA A 185 17.07 8.78 7.31
C ALA A 185 18.04 9.58 8.19
N TYR A 186 17.62 9.95 9.40
CA TYR A 186 18.49 10.62 10.39
C TYR A 186 19.68 9.75 10.81
N ALA A 187 19.45 8.47 11.10
CA ALA A 187 20.51 7.57 11.51
C ALA A 187 21.60 7.39 10.43
N ILE A 188 21.25 7.51 9.15
CA ILE A 188 22.23 7.47 8.06
C ILE A 188 23.10 8.74 8.05
N ASP A 189 22.52 9.90 8.30
CA ASP A 189 23.24 11.18 8.37
C ASP A 189 24.26 11.18 9.52
N ASP A 190 23.83 10.77 10.73
CA ASP A 190 24.71 10.62 11.90
C ASP A 190 25.87 9.64 11.64
N LEU A 191 25.61 8.54 10.92
CA LEU A 191 26.64 7.55 10.57
C LEU A 191 27.60 8.05 9.49
N SER A 192 27.12 8.92 8.60
CA SER A 192 27.95 9.61 7.61
C SER A 192 28.91 10.59 8.29
N ASP A 193 28.42 11.36 9.26
CA ASP A 193 29.24 12.28 10.08
C ASP A 193 30.33 11.56 10.89
N LEU A 194 30.08 10.31 11.29
CA LEU A 194 31.05 9.45 11.97
C LEU A 194 32.05 8.78 11.00
N GLY A 195 31.93 9.00 9.69
CA GLY A 195 32.80 8.41 8.66
C GLY A 195 32.56 6.91 8.43
N ILE A 196 31.44 6.35 8.89
CA ILE A 196 31.12 4.93 8.73
C ILE A 196 30.47 4.67 7.36
N VAL A 197 29.76 5.67 6.82
CA VAL A 197 29.02 5.59 5.56
C VAL A 197 29.51 6.70 4.63
N ASN A 198 30.18 6.33 3.53
CA ASN A 198 30.59 7.27 2.48
C ASN A 198 29.58 7.24 1.32
N GLU A 199 29.56 8.28 0.48
CA GLU A 199 28.71 8.36 -0.73
C GLU A 199 28.91 7.18 -1.71
N GLU A 200 30.05 6.48 -1.63
CA GLU A 200 30.37 5.28 -2.44
C GLU A 200 29.79 3.97 -1.88
N GLY A 201 29.14 4.00 -0.71
CA GLY A 201 28.52 2.86 -0.05
C GLY A 201 29.30 2.30 1.14
N PHE A 202 28.67 1.37 1.86
CA PHE A 202 29.24 0.72 3.04
C PHE A 202 30.57 0.03 2.71
N GLY A 203 31.68 0.53 3.26
CA GLY A 203 32.99 -0.13 3.22
C GLY A 203 33.98 0.35 2.15
N ALA A 204 33.82 1.53 1.56
CA ALA A 204 34.82 2.08 0.64
C ALA A 204 36.24 2.15 1.26
N ASP A 205 36.33 2.41 2.57
CA ASP A 205 37.59 2.44 3.32
C ASP A 205 38.21 1.04 3.58
N LEU A 206 37.43 -0.05 3.44
CA LEU A 206 37.95 -1.42 3.59
C LEU A 206 38.66 -1.92 2.32
N ILE A 207 38.50 -1.23 1.19
CA ILE A 207 39.13 -1.60 -0.09
C ILE A 207 40.45 -0.85 -0.30
N GLN A 208 40.70 0.22 0.46
CA GLN A 208 41.92 1.02 0.34
C GLN A 208 43.09 0.55 1.24
N TYR A 209 42.97 -0.59 1.91
CA TYR A 209 44.05 -1.23 2.68
C TYR A 209 44.38 -2.64 2.20
#